data_AF-A0A7J8CE14-F1
#
_entry.id   AF-A0A7J8CE14-F1
#
_cell.length_a   1.000
_cell.length_b   1.000
_cell.length_c   1.000
_cell.angle_alpha   90.00
_cell.angle_beta   90.00
_cell.angle_gamma   90.00
#
_symmetry.space_group_name_H-M   'P 1'
#
loop_
_entity.id
_entity.type
_entity.pdbx_description
1 polymer ?
#
loop_
_entity_poly.entity_id
_entity_poly.type
_entity_poly.pdbx_seq_one_letter_code
_entity_poly.pdbx_strand_id
1 'polypeptide(L)'
;MAATVRVQSQIWVRKLAVPWLLCGVRRYASSNFKAADLQLKMTQEPHKKPDASKPLVFGKTFTDHMLMVEWDERQGWGRPRIQPFQHLKLHPACSALHYSQQLFEGLKAFRARDRSVRLFRPWLNMDRMLRSAVRLSLPSFDRAELLECIRRLVEVDKDWVPDWSGASLYVRPVLILGTAPVCMQSPGRTQGEEGNLGVHISDTPLTFPKKFPNSHVTLGK
;
A
#
# COMPACT_ATOMS: atom_id res chain seq x y z
N MET A 1 24.18 50.80 -52.79
CA MET A 1 23.75 51.10 -51.40
C MET A 1 22.87 49.94 -50.93
N ALA A 2 23.41 49.05 -50.09
CA ALA A 2 22.67 47.92 -49.53
C ALA A 2 22.09 48.34 -48.17
N ALA A 3 20.77 48.26 -48.01
CA ALA A 3 20.08 48.55 -46.76
C ALA A 3 19.91 47.26 -45.95
N THR A 4 20.67 47.13 -44.86
CA THR A 4 20.53 46.04 -43.90
C THR A 4 19.33 46.27 -43.00
N VAL A 5 18.28 45.45 -43.13
CA VAL A 5 17.14 45.44 -42.20
C VAL A 5 17.53 44.62 -40.98
N ARG A 6 17.70 45.28 -39.81
CA ARG A 6 17.81 44.61 -38.50
C ARG A 6 16.41 44.37 -37.96
N VAL A 7 16.00 43.09 -37.84
CA VAL A 7 14.80 42.69 -37.12
C VAL A 7 15.15 42.59 -35.63
N GLN A 8 14.59 43.49 -34.82
CA GLN A 8 14.76 43.48 -33.37
C GLN A 8 13.65 42.63 -32.75
N SER A 9 13.94 41.36 -32.47
CA SER A 9 13.05 40.46 -31.73
C SER A 9 13.04 40.85 -30.25
N GLN A 10 12.01 41.55 -29.78
CA GLN A 10 11.74 41.71 -28.36
C GLN A 10 10.72 40.65 -27.91
N ILE A 11 11.20 39.62 -27.22
CA ILE A 11 10.36 38.60 -26.58
C ILE A 11 9.86 39.20 -25.26
N TRP A 12 8.56 39.47 -25.18
CA TRP A 12 7.90 39.91 -23.95
C TRP A 12 7.59 38.71 -23.05
N VAL A 13 8.43 38.47 -22.03
CA VAL A 13 8.09 37.53 -20.95
C VAL A 13 7.26 38.26 -19.90
N ARG A 14 5.93 38.14 -19.98
CA ARG A 14 5.04 38.55 -18.89
C ARG A 14 5.29 37.66 -17.67
N LYS A 15 5.88 38.20 -16.61
CA LYS A 15 5.86 37.58 -15.28
C LYS A 15 4.41 37.53 -14.81
N LEU A 16 3.75 36.38 -14.99
CA LEU A 16 2.53 36.08 -14.25
C LEU A 16 2.91 35.89 -12.78
N ALA A 17 2.48 36.82 -11.93
CA ALA A 17 2.54 36.64 -10.49
C ALA A 17 1.60 35.49 -10.11
N VAL A 18 2.14 34.28 -10.03
CA VAL A 18 1.42 33.12 -9.50
C VAL A 18 1.42 33.27 -7.98
N PRO A 19 0.26 33.33 -7.30
CA PRO A 19 0.20 33.35 -5.84
C PRO A 19 0.42 31.91 -5.35
N TRP A 20 1.68 31.51 -5.17
CA TRP A 20 2.06 30.19 -4.64
C TRP A 20 1.70 29.99 -3.15
N LEU A 21 0.95 30.91 -2.53
CA LEU A 21 0.73 30.97 -1.08
C LEU A 21 -0.68 30.57 -0.61
N LEU A 22 -1.57 30.12 -1.49
CA LEU A 22 -2.94 29.72 -1.07
C LEU A 22 -3.31 28.26 -1.32
N CYS A 23 -2.41 27.43 -1.85
CA CYS A 23 -2.63 25.98 -1.86
C CYS A 23 -2.20 25.40 -0.50
N GLY A 24 -2.98 25.68 0.54
CA GLY A 24 -2.87 24.97 1.80
C GLY A 24 -2.99 23.47 1.53
N VAL A 25 -2.23 22.66 2.27
CA VAL A 25 -2.41 21.21 2.28
C VAL A 25 -3.89 20.93 2.51
N ARG A 26 -4.59 20.36 1.52
CA ARG A 26 -5.99 19.96 1.66
C ARG A 26 -6.03 18.87 2.74
N ARG A 27 -6.23 19.29 3.99
CA ARG A 27 -6.46 18.42 5.12
C ARG A 27 -7.88 17.87 4.93
N TYR A 28 -8.00 16.71 4.30
CA TYR A 28 -9.24 15.95 4.36
C TYR A 28 -9.58 15.76 5.85
N ALA A 29 -10.82 16.08 6.24
CA ALA A 29 -11.31 15.72 7.56
C ALA A 29 -11.15 14.20 7.69
N SER A 30 -10.21 13.78 8.54
CA SER A 30 -9.73 12.41 8.63
C SER A 30 -10.78 11.56 9.37
N SER A 31 -11.80 11.09 8.66
CA SER A 31 -12.61 9.97 9.13
C SER A 31 -11.78 8.70 8.96
N ASN A 32 -10.97 8.33 9.95
CA ASN A 32 -10.21 7.08 9.92
C ASN A 32 -11.15 5.86 10.06
N PHE A 33 -10.82 4.77 9.39
CA PHE A 33 -11.43 3.48 9.69
C PHE A 33 -11.01 3.02 11.10
N LYS A 34 -11.86 2.21 11.73
CA LYS A 34 -11.64 1.64 13.05
C LYS A 34 -11.54 0.13 12.98
N ALA A 35 -10.56 -0.44 13.65
CA ALA A 35 -10.40 -1.89 13.77
C ALA A 35 -11.56 -2.54 14.54
N ALA A 36 -12.27 -1.76 15.37
CA ALA A 36 -13.49 -2.20 16.05
C ALA A 36 -14.63 -2.53 15.07
N ASP A 37 -14.68 -1.86 13.91
CA ASP A 37 -15.71 -2.05 12.89
C ASP A 37 -15.32 -3.13 11.85
N LEU A 38 -14.28 -3.91 12.13
CA LEU A 38 -13.73 -4.90 11.23
C LEU A 38 -14.73 -6.01 10.93
N GLN A 39 -15.07 -6.17 9.66
CA GLN A 39 -15.92 -7.24 9.17
C GLN A 39 -15.07 -8.45 8.79
N LEU A 40 -15.45 -9.64 9.25
CA LEU A 40 -14.74 -10.88 8.95
C LEU A 40 -15.64 -11.81 8.11
N LYS A 41 -15.14 -12.20 6.95
CA LYS A 41 -15.73 -13.22 6.09
C LYS A 41 -14.71 -14.33 5.86
N MET A 42 -14.95 -15.49 6.46
CA MET A 42 -14.09 -16.67 6.29
C MET A 42 -14.25 -17.28 4.89
N THR A 43 -13.18 -17.87 4.37
CA THR A 43 -13.24 -18.68 3.15
C THR A 43 -13.99 -19.99 3.38
N GLN A 44 -14.72 -20.44 2.35
CA GLN A 44 -15.33 -21.78 2.30
C GLN A 44 -14.46 -22.79 1.55
N GLU A 45 -13.45 -22.30 0.83
CA GLU A 45 -12.54 -23.08 -0.01
C GLU A 45 -11.11 -22.76 0.40
N PRO A 46 -10.62 -23.32 1.53
CA PRO A 46 -9.25 -23.07 1.98
C PRO A 46 -8.23 -23.75 1.05
N HIS A 47 -7.16 -23.04 0.74
CA HIS A 47 -6.07 -23.57 -0.07
C HIS A 47 -5.28 -24.62 0.70
N LYS A 48 -4.72 -25.57 -0.04
CA LYS A 48 -3.78 -26.52 0.54
C LYS A 48 -2.50 -25.78 0.96
N LYS A 49 -2.24 -25.75 2.26
CA LYS A 49 -0.98 -25.21 2.81
C LYS A 49 0.20 -25.95 2.20
N PRO A 50 1.28 -25.23 1.86
CA PRO A 50 2.42 -25.85 1.24
C PRO A 50 3.13 -26.78 2.22
N ASP A 51 3.69 -27.85 1.67
CA ASP A 51 4.41 -28.85 2.45
C ASP A 51 5.75 -28.29 2.94
N ALA A 52 6.06 -28.49 4.23
CA ALA A 52 7.32 -28.12 4.84
C ALA A 52 8.54 -28.79 4.18
N SER A 53 8.33 -29.94 3.52
CA SER A 53 9.38 -30.67 2.79
C SER A 53 9.82 -29.99 1.49
N LYS A 54 8.98 -29.09 0.93
CA LYS A 54 9.24 -28.43 -0.35
C LYS A 54 9.75 -27.01 -0.14
N PRO A 55 10.69 -26.55 -0.98
CA PRO A 55 10.98 -25.12 -1.02
C PRO A 55 9.72 -24.39 -1.48
N LEU A 56 9.16 -23.53 -0.63
CA LEU A 56 8.31 -22.41 -1.05
C LEU A 56 9.03 -21.56 -2.14
N VAL A 57 8.38 -20.55 -2.68
CA VAL A 57 9.08 -19.52 -3.45
C VAL A 57 8.53 -18.18 -2.98
N PHE A 58 9.42 -17.24 -2.67
CA PHE A 58 9.02 -15.90 -2.21
C PHE A 58 8.00 -15.29 -3.19
N GLY A 59 6.85 -14.86 -2.66
CA GLY A 59 5.82 -14.17 -3.45
C GLY A 59 5.01 -15.03 -4.41
N LYS A 60 5.10 -16.36 -4.34
CA LYS A 60 4.30 -17.27 -5.20
C LYS A 60 3.12 -17.93 -4.50
N THR A 61 3.15 -18.01 -3.17
CA THR A 61 2.09 -18.64 -2.38
C THR A 61 1.50 -17.61 -1.43
N PHE A 62 0.18 -17.47 -1.48
CA PHE A 62 -0.62 -16.53 -0.69
C PHE A 62 -1.48 -17.30 0.30
N THR A 63 -1.91 -16.62 1.37
CA THR A 63 -2.83 -17.17 2.36
C THR A 63 -4.29 -17.09 1.91
N ASP A 64 -5.20 -17.62 2.71
CA ASP A 64 -6.61 -17.74 2.39
C ASP A 64 -7.38 -16.41 2.45
N HIS A 65 -6.90 -15.43 3.21
CA HIS A 65 -7.61 -14.18 3.44
C HIS A 65 -6.75 -12.96 3.08
N MET A 66 -7.44 -11.85 2.86
CA MET A 66 -6.83 -10.54 2.63
C MET A 66 -7.60 -9.44 3.38
N LEU A 67 -6.90 -8.37 3.74
CA LEU A 67 -7.47 -7.17 4.35
C LEU A 67 -7.73 -6.11 3.27
N MET A 68 -8.94 -5.55 3.28
CA MET A 68 -9.38 -4.53 2.33
C MET A 68 -10.10 -3.40 3.07
N VAL A 69 -9.84 -2.15 2.70
CA VAL A 69 -10.52 -0.99 3.27
C VAL A 69 -10.67 0.05 2.16
N GLU A 70 -11.90 0.35 1.75
CA GLU A 70 -12.12 1.34 0.70
C GLU A 70 -12.12 2.76 1.28
N TRP A 71 -11.74 3.73 0.46
CA TRP A 71 -11.89 5.15 0.75
C TRP A 71 -12.76 5.77 -0.34
N ASP A 72 -13.41 6.88 -0.02
CA ASP A 72 -14.14 7.70 -0.98
C ASP A 72 -13.90 9.17 -0.65
N GLU A 73 -13.86 10.04 -1.66
CA GLU A 73 -13.60 11.47 -1.41
C GLU A 73 -14.73 12.13 -0.60
N ARG A 74 -15.97 11.63 -0.75
CA ARG A 74 -17.15 12.18 -0.08
C ARG A 74 -17.36 11.54 1.30
N GLN A 75 -17.17 10.23 1.42
CA GLN A 75 -17.46 9.48 2.64
C GLN A 75 -16.23 9.22 3.53
N GLY A 76 -15.03 9.38 2.99
CA GLY A 76 -13.78 9.03 3.65
C GLY A 76 -13.56 7.52 3.72
N TRP A 77 -12.92 7.04 4.80
CA TRP A 77 -12.64 5.62 4.94
C TRP A 77 -13.91 4.82 5.27
N GLY A 78 -14.14 3.75 4.51
CA GLY A 78 -15.15 2.74 4.78
C GLY A 78 -14.73 1.76 5.89
N ARG A 79 -15.57 0.76 6.13
CA ARG A 79 -15.29 -0.27 7.14
C ARG A 79 -14.20 -1.23 6.67
N PRO A 80 -13.25 -1.60 7.53
CA PRO A 80 -12.23 -2.56 7.16
C PRO A 80 -12.86 -3.96 7.08
N ARG A 81 -12.40 -4.77 6.13
CA ARG A 81 -12.90 -6.13 5.94
C ARG A 81 -11.76 -7.13 5.71
N ILE A 82 -11.79 -8.22 6.47
CA ILE A 82 -11.04 -9.45 6.15
C ILE A 82 -11.98 -10.34 5.36
N GLN A 83 -11.55 -10.73 4.17
CA GLN A 83 -12.34 -11.52 3.23
C GLN A 83 -11.46 -12.56 2.55
N PRO A 84 -12.04 -13.57 1.88
CA PRO A 84 -11.27 -14.54 1.13
C PRO A 84 -10.38 -13.86 0.08
N PHE A 85 -9.19 -14.42 -0.15
CA PHE A 85 -8.27 -13.94 -1.16
C PHE A 85 -8.95 -13.95 -2.53
N GLN A 86 -8.91 -12.80 -3.22
CA GLN A 86 -9.51 -12.65 -4.54
C GLN A 86 -8.76 -11.62 -5.38
N HIS A 87 -8.94 -11.70 -6.69
CA HIS A 87 -8.41 -10.72 -7.62
C HIS A 87 -9.05 -9.34 -7.41
N LEU A 88 -8.23 -8.30 -7.56
CA LEU A 88 -8.71 -6.92 -7.51
C LEU A 88 -9.42 -6.57 -8.82
N LYS A 89 -10.63 -6.02 -8.71
CA LYS A 89 -11.36 -5.44 -9.85
C LYS A 89 -11.00 -3.97 -9.94
N LEU A 90 -10.16 -3.62 -10.91
CA LEU A 90 -9.70 -2.24 -11.13
C LEU A 90 -10.23 -1.70 -12.46
N HIS A 91 -10.61 -0.43 -12.50
CA HIS A 91 -10.94 0.24 -13.74
C HIS A 91 -9.68 0.39 -14.62
N PRO A 92 -9.73 0.20 -15.95
CA PRO A 92 -8.53 0.31 -16.82
C PRO A 92 -7.83 1.66 -16.76
N ALA A 93 -8.57 2.74 -16.49
CA ALA A 93 -8.05 4.10 -16.28
C ALA A 93 -7.65 4.40 -14.81
N CYS A 94 -7.39 3.37 -14.00
CA CYS A 94 -6.91 3.49 -12.62
C CYS A 94 -5.57 4.24 -12.56
N SER A 95 -5.48 5.27 -11.73
CA SER A 95 -4.26 6.09 -11.64
C SER A 95 -3.05 5.34 -11.08
N ALA A 96 -3.24 4.28 -10.30
CA ALA A 96 -2.15 3.37 -9.92
C ALA A 96 -1.51 2.66 -11.13
N LEU A 97 -2.28 2.39 -12.20
CA LEU A 97 -1.77 1.75 -13.42
C LEU A 97 -1.06 2.74 -14.35
N HIS A 98 -1.54 3.99 -14.44
CA HIS A 98 -1.02 5.00 -15.39
C HIS A 98 0.05 5.91 -14.80
N TYR A 99 -0.10 6.28 -13.53
CA TYR A 99 0.74 7.29 -12.87
C TYR A 99 1.50 6.73 -11.66
N SER A 100 1.44 5.41 -11.45
CA SER A 100 2.06 4.73 -10.30
C SER A 100 1.71 5.38 -8.96
N GLN A 101 0.46 5.85 -8.82
CA GLN A 101 -0.07 6.35 -7.55
C GLN A 101 -0.38 5.17 -6.61
N GLN A 102 0.68 4.51 -6.17
CA GLN A 102 0.67 3.33 -5.34
C GLN A 102 1.91 3.28 -4.45
N LEU A 103 1.76 2.69 -3.28
CA LEU A 103 2.86 2.38 -2.37
C LEU A 103 2.65 1.01 -1.75
N PHE A 104 3.71 0.47 -1.18
CA PHE A 104 3.65 -0.77 -0.41
C PHE A 104 4.59 -0.74 0.78
N GLU A 105 4.36 -1.67 1.69
CA GLU A 105 5.21 -1.97 2.83
C GLU A 105 5.61 -3.45 2.87
N GLY A 106 6.58 -3.76 3.71
CA GLY A 106 7.02 -5.13 3.93
C GLY A 106 7.39 -5.38 5.37
N LEU A 107 6.62 -6.23 6.04
CA LEU A 107 6.92 -6.70 7.39
C LEU A 107 6.77 -8.22 7.47
N LYS A 108 7.29 -8.80 8.55
CA LYS A 108 7.31 -10.25 8.73
C LYS A 108 6.68 -10.63 10.06
N ALA A 109 5.88 -11.70 10.02
CA ALA A 109 5.39 -12.42 11.17
C ALA A 109 6.18 -13.73 11.33
N PHE A 110 6.66 -13.97 12.54
CA PHE A 110 7.45 -15.14 12.89
C PHE A 110 6.70 -15.97 13.91
N ARG A 111 6.77 -17.31 13.76
CA ARG A 111 6.32 -18.22 14.81
C ARG A 111 7.45 -18.43 15.81
N ALA A 112 7.14 -18.22 17.08
CA ALA A 112 8.04 -18.50 18.17
C ALA A 112 7.91 -19.94 18.67
N ARG A 113 8.86 -20.37 19.52
CA ARG A 113 8.89 -21.73 20.08
C ARG A 113 7.66 -22.06 20.93
N ASP A 114 7.05 -21.04 21.54
CA ASP A 114 5.79 -21.15 22.30
C ASP A 114 4.53 -21.15 21.40
N ARG A 115 4.72 -21.32 20.08
CA ARG A 115 3.68 -21.25 19.03
C ARG A 115 3.01 -19.88 18.88
N SER A 116 3.42 -18.85 19.63
CA SER A 116 2.93 -17.49 19.44
C SER A 116 3.46 -16.89 18.15
N VAL A 117 2.68 -15.99 17.55
CA VAL A 117 3.07 -15.27 16.33
C VAL A 117 3.47 -13.84 16.71
N ARG A 118 4.62 -13.38 16.22
CA ARG A 118 5.17 -12.05 16.55
C ARG A 118 5.53 -11.28 15.29
N LEU A 119 5.19 -9.99 15.26
CA LEU A 119 5.60 -9.04 14.23
C LEU A 119 6.89 -8.33 14.66
N PHE A 120 7.83 -8.15 13.73
CA PHE A 120 9.08 -7.44 14.02
C PHE A 120 8.96 -5.94 13.75
N ARG A 121 9.00 -5.14 14.81
CA ARG A 121 8.99 -3.65 14.79
C ARG A 121 7.94 -3.03 13.84
N PRO A 122 6.67 -3.48 13.85
CA PRO A 122 5.69 -3.09 12.83
C PRO A 122 5.35 -1.60 12.83
N TRP A 123 5.50 -0.92 13.97
CA TRP A 123 5.28 0.53 14.07
C TRP A 123 6.15 1.36 13.12
N LEU A 124 7.41 0.95 12.88
CA LEU A 124 8.28 1.64 11.94
C LEU A 124 7.80 1.52 10.49
N ASN A 125 7.17 0.39 10.15
CA ASN A 125 6.57 0.20 8.84
C ASN A 125 5.33 1.10 8.69
N MET A 126 4.50 1.24 9.72
CA MET A 126 3.34 2.13 9.68
C MET A 126 3.75 3.60 9.53
N ASP A 127 4.82 4.02 10.21
CA ASP A 127 5.39 5.36 10.06
C ASP A 127 5.91 5.62 8.64
N ARG A 128 6.58 4.63 8.06
CA ARG A 128 7.07 4.71 6.68
C ARG A 128 5.92 4.72 5.67
N MET A 129 4.90 3.90 5.87
CA MET A 129 3.71 3.86 5.03
C MET A 129 2.97 5.19 5.02
N LEU A 130 2.75 5.81 6.20
CA LEU A 130 2.07 7.09 6.30
C LEU A 130 2.86 8.22 5.63
N ARG A 131 4.20 8.25 5.80
CA ARG A 131 5.06 9.22 5.09
C ARG A 131 4.99 9.07 3.58
N SER A 132 5.02 7.83 3.08
CA SER A 132 4.87 7.53 1.66
C SER A 132 3.48 7.94 1.14
N ALA A 133 2.43 7.74 1.94
CA ALA A 133 1.07 8.14 1.60
C ALA A 133 0.97 9.65 1.42
N VAL A 134 1.49 10.42 2.38
CA VAL A 134 1.56 11.88 2.30
C VAL A 134 2.37 12.35 1.10
N ARG A 135 3.49 11.67 0.79
CA ARG A 135 4.34 12.01 -0.37
C ARG A 135 3.63 11.85 -1.71
N LEU A 136 2.74 10.88 -1.82
CA LEU A 136 1.94 10.59 -3.02
C LEU A 136 0.56 11.26 -3.01
N SER A 137 0.28 12.11 -2.03
CA SER A 137 -1.04 12.74 -1.83
C SER A 137 -2.18 11.72 -1.70
N LEU A 138 -1.88 10.54 -1.14
CA LEU A 138 -2.85 9.49 -0.82
C LEU A 138 -3.56 9.83 0.51
N PRO A 139 -4.76 9.28 0.76
CA PRO A 139 -5.47 9.52 2.01
C PRO A 139 -4.64 9.03 3.21
N SER A 140 -4.54 9.88 4.25
CA SER A 140 -3.94 9.50 5.52
C SER A 140 -4.85 8.56 6.30
N PHE A 141 -4.27 7.70 7.11
CA PHE A 141 -4.96 6.75 7.98
C PHE A 141 -4.33 6.73 9.38
N ASP A 142 -5.04 6.17 10.35
CA ASP A 142 -4.51 5.92 11.68
C ASP A 142 -3.61 4.67 11.68
N ARG A 143 -2.35 4.87 12.07
CA ARG A 143 -1.33 3.81 12.14
C ARG A 143 -1.71 2.69 13.10
N ALA A 144 -2.34 3.03 14.23
CA ALA A 144 -2.71 2.06 15.25
C ALA A 144 -3.86 1.17 14.76
N GLU A 145 -4.87 1.77 14.14
CA GLU A 145 -6.03 1.04 13.58
C GLU A 145 -5.61 0.11 12.46
N LEU A 146 -4.73 0.57 11.57
CA LEU A 146 -4.18 -0.27 10.51
C LEU A 146 -3.39 -1.46 11.07
N LEU A 147 -2.51 -1.20 12.04
CA LEU A 147 -1.72 -2.24 12.67
C LEU A 147 -2.60 -3.28 13.37
N GLU A 148 -3.66 -2.85 14.04
CA GLU A 148 -4.61 -3.76 14.67
C GLU A 148 -5.37 -4.60 13.64
N CYS A 149 -5.79 -4.02 12.51
CA CYS A 149 -6.39 -4.78 11.41
C CYS A 149 -5.42 -5.84 10.84
N ILE A 150 -4.15 -5.48 10.65
CA ILE A 150 -3.10 -6.42 10.22
C ILE A 150 -2.92 -7.54 11.26
N ARG A 151 -2.91 -7.21 12.56
CA ARG A 151 -2.82 -8.20 13.64
C ARG A 151 -3.97 -9.19 13.56
N ARG A 152 -5.20 -8.71 13.35
CA ARG A 152 -6.41 -9.55 13.19
C ARG A 152 -6.34 -10.44 11.95
N LEU A 153 -5.81 -9.94 10.83
CA LEU A 153 -5.59 -10.76 9.63
C LEU A 153 -4.59 -11.89 9.91
N VAL A 154 -3.44 -11.57 10.51
CA VAL A 154 -2.42 -12.56 10.86
C VAL A 154 -2.94 -13.57 11.89
N GLU A 155 -3.89 -13.17 12.74
CA GLU A 155 -4.56 -14.06 13.69
C GLU A 155 -5.51 -15.06 13.00
N VAL A 156 -6.26 -14.60 11.99
CA VAL A 156 -7.13 -15.46 11.16
C VAL A 156 -6.28 -16.46 10.38
N ASP A 157 -5.22 -16.00 9.73
CA ASP A 157 -4.30 -16.83 8.94
C ASP A 157 -3.11 -17.34 9.78
N LYS A 158 -3.24 -17.44 11.10
CA LYS A 158 -2.11 -17.79 11.99
C LYS A 158 -1.47 -19.13 11.64
N ASP A 159 -2.25 -20.07 11.10
CA ASP A 159 -1.77 -21.41 10.75
C ASP A 159 -0.96 -21.41 9.45
N TRP A 160 -1.01 -20.34 8.67
CA TRP A 160 -0.14 -20.13 7.51
C TRP A 160 1.27 -19.71 7.91
N VAL A 161 1.49 -19.23 9.15
CA VAL A 161 2.83 -18.86 9.62
C VAL A 161 3.68 -20.13 9.79
N PRO A 162 4.75 -20.30 9.00
CA PRO A 162 5.60 -21.49 9.10
C PRO A 162 6.23 -21.62 10.49
N ASP A 163 6.42 -22.87 10.93
CA ASP A 163 7.01 -23.21 12.23
C ASP A 163 8.48 -23.64 12.14
N TRP A 164 9.01 -23.86 10.94
CA TRP A 164 10.40 -24.25 10.74
C TRP A 164 11.38 -23.07 10.78
N SER A 165 12.63 -23.37 11.15
CA SER A 165 13.66 -22.38 11.39
C SER A 165 13.90 -21.47 10.18
N GLY A 166 13.84 -20.16 10.44
CA GLY A 166 14.16 -19.11 9.47
C GLY A 166 13.02 -18.71 8.53
N ALA A 167 11.91 -19.44 8.48
CA ALA A 167 10.76 -19.05 7.68
C ALA A 167 9.85 -18.05 8.40
N SER A 168 9.10 -17.29 7.60
CA SER A 168 8.25 -16.22 8.08
C SER A 168 7.07 -16.00 7.14
N LEU A 169 5.93 -15.62 7.68
CA LEU A 169 4.86 -15.04 6.89
C LEU A 169 5.22 -13.59 6.59
N TYR A 170 5.22 -13.18 5.33
CA TYR A 170 5.43 -11.78 4.99
C TYR A 170 4.09 -11.13 4.79
N VAL A 171 3.92 -9.98 5.41
CA VAL A 171 2.75 -9.13 5.25
C VAL A 171 3.17 -8.02 4.30
N ARG A 172 2.39 -7.84 3.23
CA ARG A 172 2.60 -6.84 2.20
C ARG A 172 1.44 -5.85 2.24
N PRO A 173 1.50 -4.82 3.10
CA PRO A 173 0.50 -3.77 3.01
C PRO A 173 0.66 -2.98 1.71
N VAL A 174 -0.44 -2.68 1.05
CA VAL A 174 -0.46 -1.89 -0.18
C VAL A 174 -1.41 -0.71 0.02
N LEU A 175 -1.21 0.36 -0.72
CA LEU A 175 -2.16 1.46 -0.79
C LEU A 175 -2.09 1.98 -2.22
N ILE A 176 -3.21 1.94 -2.94
CA ILE A 176 -3.31 2.40 -4.33
C ILE A 176 -4.40 3.47 -4.44
N LEU A 177 -4.19 4.43 -5.34
CA LEU A 177 -5.21 5.41 -5.72
C LEU A 177 -5.94 4.94 -6.98
N GLY A 178 -7.27 5.07 -6.99
CA GLY A 178 -8.06 5.18 -8.22
C GLY A 178 -8.67 3.88 -8.71
N THR A 179 -9.67 3.32 -8.03
CA THR A 179 -10.54 2.31 -8.65
C THR A 179 -11.56 2.89 -9.64
N ALA A 180 -11.59 4.21 -9.80
CA ALA A 180 -12.46 4.94 -10.71
C ALA A 180 -11.71 5.50 -11.94
N PRO A 181 -12.40 5.79 -13.06
CA PRO A 181 -11.79 6.41 -14.23
C PRO A 181 -11.24 7.80 -13.91
N VAL A 182 -9.91 7.96 -13.99
CA VAL A 182 -9.30 9.29 -14.04
C VAL A 182 -8.84 9.53 -15.48
N CYS A 183 -9.70 10.15 -16.29
CA CYS A 183 -9.25 10.78 -17.53
C CYS A 183 -8.53 12.08 -17.16
N MET A 184 -7.35 12.32 -17.73
CA MET A 184 -6.47 13.48 -17.52
C MET A 184 -7.18 14.70 -16.88
N GLN A 185 -6.93 14.97 -15.61
CA GLN A 185 -7.40 16.21 -14.99
C GLN A 185 -6.48 17.36 -15.39
N SER A 186 -6.97 18.26 -16.24
CA SER A 186 -6.47 19.65 -16.30
C SER A 186 -6.72 20.32 -14.95
N PRO A 187 -5.82 21.22 -14.49
CA PRO A 187 -6.03 21.92 -13.24
C PRO A 187 -7.22 22.88 -13.38
N GLY A 188 -8.34 22.57 -12.71
CA GLY A 188 -9.44 23.52 -12.50
C GLY A 188 -10.86 23.10 -12.90
N ARG A 189 -11.27 21.82 -12.89
CA ARG A 189 -12.69 21.48 -13.14
C ARG A 189 -13.34 20.73 -11.97
N THR A 190 -14.46 21.29 -11.50
CA THR A 190 -15.34 20.86 -10.41
C THR A 190 -16.47 19.95 -10.89
N GLN A 191 -16.87 19.04 -9.99
CA GLN A 191 -18.12 18.28 -9.87
C GLN A 191 -18.36 17.08 -10.83
N GLY A 192 -18.74 15.94 -10.23
CA GLY A 192 -19.73 15.07 -10.86
C GLY A 192 -19.63 13.59 -10.56
N GLU A 193 -18.52 12.94 -10.89
CA GLU A 193 -18.57 11.50 -11.18
C GLU A 193 -17.90 10.62 -10.12
N GLU A 194 -18.56 9.48 -9.89
CA GLU A 194 -18.41 8.52 -8.81
C GLU A 194 -17.01 7.91 -8.77
N GLY A 195 -16.15 8.57 -8.00
CA GLY A 195 -14.76 8.20 -7.82
C GLY A 195 -14.53 7.31 -6.61
N ASN A 196 -15.12 6.10 -6.54
CA ASN A 196 -14.76 5.16 -5.48
C ASN A 196 -13.24 4.98 -5.47
N LEU A 197 -12.59 5.24 -4.34
CA LEU A 197 -11.14 5.10 -4.16
C LEU A 197 -10.85 3.82 -3.36
N GLY A 198 -10.75 2.69 -4.04
CA GLY A 198 -10.37 1.44 -3.43
C GLY A 198 -8.93 1.47 -2.97
N VAL A 199 -8.73 1.47 -1.66
CA VAL A 199 -7.45 1.24 -1.01
C VAL A 199 -7.35 -0.25 -0.67
N HIS A 200 -6.25 -0.90 -1.05
CA HIS A 200 -6.08 -2.35 -0.88
C HIS A 200 -4.95 -2.64 0.07
N ILE A 201 -5.27 -3.10 1.28
CA ILE A 201 -4.34 -2.98 2.41
C ILE A 201 -3.48 -4.20 2.73
N SER A 202 -3.71 -5.44 2.26
CA SER A 202 -2.58 -6.39 2.21
C SER A 202 -2.83 -7.72 1.50
N ASP A 203 -1.81 -8.22 0.82
CA ASP A 203 -1.56 -9.65 0.59
C ASP A 203 -0.51 -10.17 1.60
N THR A 204 -0.57 -11.46 1.93
CA THR A 204 0.37 -12.11 2.85
C THR A 204 1.11 -13.24 2.15
N PRO A 205 2.16 -12.95 1.36
CA PRO A 205 2.94 -14.02 0.75
C PRO A 205 3.83 -14.74 1.78
N LEU A 206 4.04 -16.03 1.58
CA LEU A 206 5.00 -16.79 2.40
C LEU A 206 6.44 -16.44 2.04
N THR A 207 7.31 -16.40 3.05
CA THR A 207 8.72 -16.04 2.88
C THR A 207 9.68 -16.93 3.67
N PHE A 208 10.91 -16.94 3.20
CA PHE A 208 11.95 -17.84 3.67
C PHE A 208 13.06 -17.16 4.44
N PRO A 209 13.92 -17.97 5.08
CA PRO A 209 15.26 -17.51 5.36
C PRO A 209 15.93 -17.27 4.01
N LYS A 210 16.31 -16.03 3.73
CA LYS A 210 17.46 -15.82 2.85
C LYS A 210 18.60 -16.58 3.52
N LYS A 211 19.12 -17.63 2.88
CA LYS A 211 20.50 -18.06 3.18
C LYS A 211 21.36 -16.85 2.83
N PHE A 212 21.65 -16.01 3.80
CA PHE A 212 22.80 -15.12 3.66
C PHE A 212 23.99 -16.08 3.56
N PRO A 213 24.77 -16.07 2.47
CA PRO A 213 26.03 -16.79 2.49
C PRO A 213 26.78 -16.30 3.73
N ASN A 214 27.25 -17.22 4.57
CA ASN A 214 28.15 -16.88 5.65
C ASN A 214 29.40 -16.26 5.01
N SER A 215 29.44 -14.93 4.89
CA SER A 215 30.69 -14.22 4.79
C SER A 215 31.32 -14.30 6.18
N HIS A 216 31.97 -15.43 6.47
CA HIS A 216 33.02 -15.46 7.46
C HIS A 216 34.09 -14.49 6.94
N VAL A 217 34.03 -13.25 7.39
CA VAL A 217 35.18 -12.35 7.32
C VAL A 217 36.14 -12.89 8.36
N THR A 218 37.04 -13.78 7.95
CA THR A 218 38.22 -14.13 8.71
C THR A 218 39.05 -12.85 8.79
N LEU A 219 39.03 -12.17 9.93
CA LEU A 219 40.04 -11.19 10.27
C LEU A 219 41.37 -11.96 10.35
N GLY A 220 42.18 -11.84 9.31
CA GLY A 220 43.56 -12.30 9.32
C GLY A 220 44.31 -11.63 10.47
N LYS A 221 45.08 -12.44 11.20
CA LYS A 221 46.07 -11.97 12.17
C LYS A 221 47.22 -11.27 11.47
#